data_AF-A0A401ZT61-F1
#
_entry.id   AF-A0A401ZT61-F1
#
_cell.length_a   1.000
_cell.length_b   1.000
_cell.length_c   1.000
_cell.angle_alpha   90.00
_cell.angle_beta   90.00
_cell.angle_gamma   90.00
#
_symmetry.space_group_name_H-M   'P 1'
#
loop_
_entity.id
_entity.type
_entity.pdbx_description
1 polymer ?
#
loop_
_entity_poly.entity_id
_entity_poly.type
_entity_poly.pdbx_seq_one_letter_code
_entity_poly.pdbx_strand_id
1 'polypeptide(L)'
;MEREIRGWSQARIAEAVNTSVRSVIRWEQGKVLPQPFYREQLCTLFGKNAQELGIQSAEIPPSLRPVTVCPIEHPLLATKINPPFPAHTIIQRPRLTNLLTFGNQKRLTLISAPAGSGKTTAITEWIKATARTDAVAWVSLDNEDTAPERFWLYVLTSINIYQANLYAPLIAILRAQPIHDWYTFLKYVLNTLLKSERPITLVLDNYHCINNSVTHDTVAYFLEHLPLQHHLIISTRNDPPWSLSRLRAQGAIRELRGHQLNGTEEEVEAFFSQVLQVQHPRTIIAEITQRTEGWFAAIQLLAPSLYEVTNSTNILNLLDGSQRPIFDYIIEEIFSQQSPAMQEFLLQTSILERLDTARCDAVRNKTDSQKMLDRLERANLIIVLDQQQQWYRYQHLFAQALRAYLRRTSDEQTIQTFYKRANISECS
;
A
#
# COMPACT_ATOMS: atom_id res chain seq x y z
N MET A 1 31.11 -42.17 13.40
CA MET A 1 31.26 -40.98 12.52
C MET A 1 32.00 -41.36 11.24
N GLU A 2 31.80 -40.67 10.11
CA GLU A 2 32.38 -41.03 8.80
C GLU A 2 33.91 -41.19 8.84
N ARG A 3 34.62 -40.41 9.68
CA ARG A 3 36.08 -40.57 9.87
C ARG A 3 36.48 -41.90 10.48
N GLU A 4 35.67 -42.44 11.39
CA GLU A 4 35.98 -43.68 12.12
C GLU A 4 35.82 -44.87 11.19
N ILE A 5 34.84 -44.80 10.28
CA ILE A 5 34.65 -45.78 9.20
C ILE A 5 35.88 -45.81 8.27
N ARG A 6 36.53 -44.66 8.06
CA ARG A 6 37.75 -44.54 7.23
C ARG A 6 39.06 -44.69 8.02
N GLY A 7 39.00 -44.92 9.34
CA GLY A 7 40.18 -45.01 10.21
C GLY A 7 40.99 -43.71 10.32
N TRP A 8 40.39 -42.54 10.10
CA TRP A 8 41.09 -41.25 10.11
C TRP A 8 41.08 -40.60 11.50
N SER A 9 42.20 -39.98 11.87
CA SER A 9 42.31 -39.16 13.08
C SER A 9 41.66 -37.79 12.89
N GLN A 10 41.23 -37.16 13.98
CA GLN A 10 40.71 -35.78 13.96
C GLN A 10 41.77 -34.77 13.47
N ALA A 11 43.06 -35.04 13.72
CA ALA A 11 44.17 -34.24 13.23
C ALA A 11 44.29 -34.26 11.70
N ARG A 12 44.08 -35.44 11.08
CA ARG A 12 44.10 -35.59 9.63
C ARG A 12 42.98 -34.80 8.94
N ILE A 13 41.80 -34.74 9.54
CA ILE A 13 40.69 -33.93 9.02
C ILE A 13 41.01 -32.45 9.17
N ALA A 14 41.51 -32.05 10.33
CA ALA A 14 41.88 -30.68 10.62
C ALA A 14 42.91 -30.15 9.60
N GLU A 15 43.90 -30.96 9.26
CA GLU A 15 44.89 -30.66 8.22
C GLU A 15 44.25 -30.60 6.83
N ALA A 16 43.40 -31.56 6.47
CA ALA A 16 42.77 -31.63 5.15
C ALA A 16 41.80 -30.46 4.85
N VAL A 17 41.14 -29.90 5.87
CA VAL A 17 40.24 -28.75 5.73
C VAL A 17 40.83 -27.45 6.32
N ASN A 18 42.16 -27.43 6.50
CA ASN A 18 42.94 -26.29 6.99
C ASN A 18 42.31 -25.57 8.20
N THR A 19 42.07 -26.32 9.27
CA THR A 19 41.48 -25.85 10.52
C THR A 19 42.16 -26.44 11.75
N SER A 20 41.69 -26.09 12.95
CA SER A 20 42.20 -26.65 14.20
C SER A 20 41.52 -27.97 14.57
N VAL A 21 42.25 -28.88 15.22
CA VAL A 21 41.70 -30.12 15.80
C VAL A 21 40.53 -29.83 16.74
N ARG A 22 40.60 -28.72 17.49
CA ARG A 22 39.55 -28.26 18.39
C ARG A 22 38.25 -27.91 17.65
N SER A 23 38.33 -27.38 16.43
CA SER A 23 37.18 -27.11 15.57
C SER A 23 36.50 -28.42 15.15
N VAL A 24 37.29 -29.40 14.69
CA VAL A 24 36.80 -30.72 14.28
C VAL A 24 36.11 -31.45 15.44
N ILE A 25 36.71 -31.44 16.64
CA ILE A 25 36.10 -32.01 17.86
C ILE A 25 34.75 -31.36 18.16
N ARG A 26 34.64 -30.03 18.03
CA ARG A 26 33.39 -29.30 18.29
C ARG A 26 32.30 -29.62 17.28
N TRP A 27 32.67 -29.84 16.02
CA TRP A 27 31.74 -30.26 14.96
C TRP A 27 31.24 -31.68 15.19
N GLU A 28 32.14 -32.60 15.52
CA GLU A 28 31.81 -34.00 15.83
C GLU A 28 30.92 -34.14 17.06
N GLN A 29 31.13 -33.30 18.07
CA GLN A 29 30.29 -33.25 19.27
C GLN A 29 28.96 -32.51 19.05
N GLY A 30 28.68 -32.01 17.83
CA GLY A 30 27.47 -31.24 17.53
C GLY A 30 27.37 -29.89 18.26
N LYS A 31 28.46 -29.42 18.89
CA LYS A 31 28.47 -28.17 19.69
C LYS A 31 28.40 -26.92 18.83
N VAL A 32 28.95 -26.98 17.63
CA VAL A 32 28.99 -25.87 16.66
C VAL A 32 28.89 -26.48 15.27
N LEU A 33 28.07 -25.91 14.39
CA LEU A 33 28.08 -26.31 12.98
C LEU A 33 29.26 -25.64 12.25
N PRO A 34 30.00 -26.35 11.39
CA PRO A 34 30.99 -25.77 10.49
C PRO A 34 30.39 -24.62 9.67
N GLN A 35 31.19 -23.59 9.40
CA GLN A 35 30.83 -22.50 8.48
C GLN A 35 30.71 -23.02 7.04
N PRO A 36 29.96 -22.34 6.14
CA PRO A 36 29.72 -22.81 4.77
C PRO A 36 30.97 -23.27 4.01
N PHE A 37 32.07 -22.51 4.10
CA PHE A 37 33.37 -22.86 3.51
C PHE A 37 33.91 -24.23 3.98
N TYR A 38 33.86 -24.50 5.28
CA TYR A 38 34.32 -25.79 5.84
C TYR A 38 33.33 -26.93 5.54
N ARG A 39 32.04 -26.65 5.36
CA ARG A 39 31.06 -27.67 4.94
C ARG A 39 31.36 -28.16 3.54
N GLU A 40 31.64 -27.25 2.63
CA GLU A 40 31.99 -27.60 1.24
C GLU A 40 33.26 -28.45 1.21
N GLN A 41 34.31 -28.03 1.95
CA GLN A 41 35.54 -28.82 2.05
C GLN A 41 35.32 -30.21 2.68
N LEU A 42 34.48 -30.34 3.71
CA LEU A 42 34.15 -31.63 4.32
C LEU A 42 33.33 -32.51 3.36
N CYS A 43 32.38 -31.94 2.62
CA CYS A 43 31.62 -32.64 1.60
C CYS A 43 32.54 -33.18 0.49
N THR A 44 33.49 -32.37 0.02
CA THR A 44 34.50 -32.79 -0.96
C THR A 44 35.43 -33.87 -0.39
N LEU A 45 35.91 -33.69 0.84
CA LEU A 45 36.83 -34.62 1.51
C LEU A 45 36.21 -36.01 1.72
N PHE A 46 34.93 -36.05 2.09
CA PHE A 46 34.22 -37.30 2.32
C PHE A 46 33.47 -37.80 1.07
N GLY A 47 33.37 -37.02 0.00
CA GLY A 47 32.60 -37.39 -1.20
C GLY A 47 31.12 -37.61 -0.89
N LYS A 48 30.59 -36.88 0.10
CA LYS A 48 29.24 -37.00 0.64
C LYS A 48 28.58 -35.63 0.72
N ASN A 49 27.27 -35.56 0.63
CA ASN A 49 26.56 -34.30 0.77
C ASN A 49 26.42 -33.88 2.26
N ALA A 50 26.05 -32.62 2.51
CA ALA A 50 25.96 -32.09 3.88
C ALA A 50 24.89 -32.78 4.75
N GLN A 51 23.89 -33.42 4.14
CA GLN A 51 22.86 -34.19 4.83
C GLN A 51 23.39 -35.55 5.30
N GLU A 52 24.14 -36.25 4.45
CA GLU A 52 24.82 -37.51 4.78
C GLU A 52 25.90 -37.34 5.86
N LEU A 53 26.50 -36.15 5.95
CA LEU A 53 27.47 -35.80 6.98
C LEU A 53 26.83 -35.22 8.26
N GLY A 54 25.51 -34.99 8.28
CA GLY A 54 24.79 -34.44 9.44
C GLY A 54 25.10 -32.97 9.76
N ILE A 55 25.47 -32.17 8.76
CA ILE A 55 26.00 -30.79 8.92
C ILE A 55 25.05 -29.71 8.36
N GLN A 56 23.73 -29.92 8.45
CA GLN A 56 22.74 -28.93 7.99
C GLN A 56 22.63 -27.72 8.95
N SER A 57 22.39 -26.53 8.39
CA SER A 57 22.04 -25.31 9.14
C SER A 57 20.67 -25.43 9.78
N ALA A 58 20.55 -24.92 11.01
CA ALA A 58 19.33 -24.66 11.79
C ALA A 58 18.04 -25.18 11.14
N GLU A 59 17.66 -26.39 11.54
CA GLU A 59 16.37 -26.97 11.20
C GLU A 59 15.24 -26.00 11.57
N ILE A 60 14.27 -25.93 10.66
CA ILE A 60 12.91 -25.48 10.96
C ILE A 60 12.43 -26.30 12.19
N PRO A 61 11.89 -25.67 13.24
CA PRO A 61 11.43 -26.40 14.42
C PRO A 61 10.46 -27.51 14.02
N PRO A 62 10.39 -28.63 14.78
CA PRO A 62 9.53 -29.76 14.46
C PRO A 62 8.04 -29.36 14.28
N SER A 63 7.60 -28.25 14.87
CA SER A 63 6.25 -27.69 14.71
C SER A 63 5.95 -27.07 13.33
N LEU A 64 6.97 -26.85 12.49
CA LEU A 64 6.87 -26.19 11.18
C LEU A 64 7.38 -27.07 10.02
N ARG A 65 7.73 -28.34 10.29
CA ARG A 65 8.10 -29.29 9.25
C ARG A 65 6.86 -29.58 8.37
N PRO A 66 6.99 -29.65 7.04
CA PRO A 66 5.87 -29.95 6.17
C PRO A 66 5.37 -31.36 6.45
N VAL A 67 4.16 -31.48 6.99
CA VAL A 67 3.39 -32.72 6.96
C VAL A 67 2.95 -32.93 5.51
N THR A 68 2.97 -34.17 5.01
CA THR A 68 2.59 -34.50 3.63
C THR A 68 1.12 -34.13 3.40
N VAL A 69 0.89 -32.90 2.95
CA VAL A 69 -0.39 -32.36 2.50
C VAL A 69 -0.22 -31.97 1.04
N CYS A 70 -1.24 -32.19 0.22
CA CYS A 70 -1.23 -31.76 -1.18
C CYS A 70 -0.80 -30.30 -1.27
N PRO A 71 0.20 -29.94 -2.10
CA PRO A 71 0.70 -28.58 -2.18
C PRO A 71 -0.46 -27.67 -2.60
N ILE A 72 -0.63 -26.57 -1.89
CA ILE A 72 -1.58 -25.54 -2.28
C ILE A 72 -0.94 -24.81 -3.46
N GLU A 73 -1.35 -25.15 -4.67
CA GLU A 73 -0.92 -24.43 -5.87
C GLU A 73 -1.56 -23.04 -5.86
N HIS A 74 -0.81 -22.06 -5.37
CA HIS A 74 -1.09 -20.65 -5.56
C HIS A 74 -0.16 -20.12 -6.65
N PRO A 75 -0.51 -20.26 -7.95
CA PRO A 75 0.24 -19.58 -8.99
C PRO A 75 0.22 -18.07 -8.70
N LEU A 76 1.41 -17.49 -8.58
CA LEU A 76 1.58 -16.06 -8.40
C LEU A 76 1.66 -15.38 -9.76
N LEU A 77 0.99 -14.25 -9.90
CA LEU A 77 1.12 -13.41 -11.09
C LEU A 77 2.39 -12.56 -10.94
N ALA A 78 3.40 -12.83 -11.77
CA ALA A 78 4.68 -12.13 -11.73
C ALA A 78 4.55 -10.61 -12.00
N THR A 79 3.50 -10.18 -12.70
CA THR A 79 3.21 -8.75 -12.93
C THR A 79 2.83 -8.01 -11.64
N LYS A 80 2.34 -8.71 -10.61
CA LYS A 80 1.98 -8.11 -9.31
C LYS A 80 3.18 -7.85 -8.42
N ILE A 81 4.31 -8.53 -8.65
CA ILE A 81 5.54 -8.38 -7.84
C ILE A 81 6.54 -7.39 -8.45
N ASN A 82 6.13 -6.65 -9.47
CA ASN A 82 6.95 -5.63 -10.13
C ASN A 82 6.20 -4.30 -10.12
N PRO A 83 6.91 -3.17 -9.94
CA PRO A 83 6.29 -1.86 -10.08
C PRO A 83 5.73 -1.69 -11.50
N PRO A 84 4.54 -1.09 -11.66
CA PRO A 84 3.97 -0.91 -12.98
C PRO A 84 4.86 0.03 -13.80
N PHE A 85 5.25 -0.39 -14.99
CA PHE A 85 5.89 0.48 -15.96
C PHE A 85 4.83 1.42 -16.55
N PRO A 86 4.94 2.74 -16.37
CA PRO A 86 3.96 3.66 -16.90
C PRO A 86 4.02 3.63 -18.43
N ALA A 87 2.86 3.44 -19.06
CA ALA A 87 2.72 3.48 -20.52
C ALA A 87 2.88 4.90 -21.11
N HIS A 88 2.79 5.93 -20.26
CA HIS A 88 2.84 7.33 -20.63
C HIS A 88 3.91 8.09 -19.85
N THR A 89 4.27 9.27 -20.36
CA THR A 89 5.12 10.23 -19.66
C THR A 89 4.53 10.54 -18.28
N ILE A 90 5.33 10.36 -17.24
CA ILE A 90 5.00 10.83 -15.89
C ILE A 90 5.63 12.21 -15.73
N ILE A 91 4.85 13.19 -15.31
CA ILE A 91 5.38 14.49 -14.90
C ILE A 91 6.23 14.35 -13.65
N GLN A 92 7.30 15.14 -13.55
CA GLN A 92 8.07 15.19 -12.32
C GLN A 92 7.34 16.02 -11.26
N ARG A 93 7.26 15.46 -10.05
CA ARG A 93 6.67 16.05 -8.85
C ARG A 93 7.68 16.01 -7.70
N PRO A 94 8.73 16.85 -7.76
CA PRO A 94 9.82 16.83 -6.78
C PRO A 94 9.34 16.95 -5.33
N ARG A 95 8.24 17.67 -5.09
CA ARG A 95 7.59 17.76 -3.78
C ARG A 95 7.18 16.39 -3.24
N LEU A 96 6.54 15.55 -4.04
CA LEU A 96 6.13 14.20 -3.63
C LEU A 96 7.33 13.27 -3.46
N THR A 97 8.25 13.30 -4.42
CA THR A 97 9.49 12.52 -4.39
C THR A 97 10.31 12.84 -3.13
N ASN A 98 10.41 14.11 -2.75
CA ASN A 98 11.06 14.53 -1.51
C ASN A 98 10.31 14.01 -0.28
N LEU A 99 8.98 14.12 -0.24
CA LEU A 99 8.17 13.61 0.89
C LEU A 99 8.36 12.11 1.12
N LEU A 100 8.40 11.32 0.05
CA LEU A 100 8.65 9.88 0.08
C LEU A 100 10.10 9.55 0.48
N THR A 101 11.07 10.32 -0.01
CA THR A 101 12.48 10.17 0.36
C THR A 101 12.71 10.43 1.85
N PHE A 102 12.11 11.49 2.40
CA PHE A 102 12.15 11.74 3.85
C PHE A 102 11.35 10.70 4.64
N GLY A 103 10.27 10.15 4.06
CA GLY A 103 9.49 9.06 4.65
C GLY A 103 10.30 7.78 4.87
N ASN A 104 11.32 7.54 4.05
CA ASN A 104 12.21 6.37 4.15
C ASN A 104 12.98 6.27 5.48
N GLN A 105 13.07 7.37 6.24
CA GLN A 105 13.66 7.37 7.59
C GLN A 105 12.70 6.86 8.67
N LYS A 106 11.45 6.58 8.30
CA LYS A 106 10.38 6.09 9.19
C LYS A 106 10.15 4.60 8.93
N ARG A 107 9.43 3.92 9.83
CA ARG A 107 9.07 2.51 9.61
C ARG A 107 7.99 2.36 8.54
N LEU A 108 7.05 3.30 8.51
CA LEU A 108 5.92 3.31 7.59
C LEU A 108 5.81 4.64 6.85
N THR A 109 5.62 4.59 5.54
CA THR A 109 4.99 5.65 4.76
C THR A 109 3.60 5.18 4.33
N LEU A 110 2.55 5.85 4.81
CA LEU A 110 1.16 5.59 4.42
C LEU A 110 0.71 6.64 3.41
N ILE A 111 0.37 6.19 2.20
CA ILE A 111 -0.25 7.00 1.16
C ILE A 111 -1.73 6.63 1.12
N SER A 112 -2.56 7.45 1.77
CA SER A 112 -4.00 7.21 1.92
C SER A 112 -4.77 8.32 1.22
N ALA A 113 -5.41 7.97 0.10
CA ALA A 113 -6.14 8.91 -0.74
C ALA A 113 -7.12 8.18 -1.66
N PRO A 114 -8.17 8.85 -2.16
CA PRO A 114 -9.15 8.25 -3.05
C PRO A 114 -8.58 7.66 -4.35
N ALA A 115 -9.47 7.00 -5.10
CA ALA A 115 -9.16 6.53 -6.44
C ALA A 115 -8.72 7.70 -7.33
N GLY A 116 -7.78 7.45 -8.25
CA GLY A 116 -7.34 8.46 -9.21
C GLY A 116 -6.47 9.59 -8.65
N SER A 117 -6.14 9.62 -7.35
CA SER A 117 -5.23 10.64 -6.78
C SER A 117 -3.75 10.48 -7.19
N GLY A 118 -3.39 9.43 -7.96
CA GLY A 118 -2.02 9.22 -8.43
C GLY A 118 -1.07 8.59 -7.42
N LYS A 119 -1.57 7.82 -6.44
CA LYS A 119 -0.76 7.13 -5.40
C LYS A 119 0.34 6.25 -6.02
N THR A 120 -0.07 5.31 -6.87
CA THR A 120 0.84 4.39 -7.58
C THR A 120 1.85 5.16 -8.44
N THR A 121 1.39 6.18 -9.17
CA THR A 121 2.24 7.05 -10.00
C THR A 121 3.31 7.75 -9.15
N ALA A 122 2.95 8.29 -7.98
CA ALA A 122 3.88 8.96 -7.08
C ALA A 122 4.97 8.02 -6.56
N ILE A 123 4.60 6.77 -6.21
CA ILE A 123 5.60 5.78 -5.77
C ILE A 123 6.50 5.38 -6.94
N THR A 124 5.95 5.09 -8.11
CA THR A 124 6.73 4.72 -9.30
C THR A 124 7.68 5.84 -9.75
N GLU A 125 7.21 7.09 -9.71
CA GLU A 125 8.04 8.26 -9.99
C GLU A 125 9.20 8.36 -9.00
N TRP A 126 8.92 8.20 -7.71
CA TRP A 126 9.93 8.21 -6.66
C TRP A 126 10.96 7.08 -6.82
N ILE A 127 10.53 5.87 -7.19
CA ILE A 127 11.43 4.74 -7.49
C ILE A 127 12.35 5.10 -8.66
N LYS A 128 11.82 5.73 -9.72
CA LYS A 128 12.61 6.14 -10.89
C LYS A 128 13.58 7.28 -10.59
N ALA A 129 13.14 8.28 -9.82
CA ALA A 129 13.93 9.47 -9.51
C ALA A 129 15.08 9.17 -8.55
N THR A 130 14.96 8.11 -7.76
CA THR A 130 15.98 7.76 -6.78
C THR A 130 16.90 6.69 -7.37
N ALA A 131 18.16 7.03 -7.64
CA ALA A 131 19.21 6.07 -8.01
C ALA A 131 19.61 5.21 -6.79
N ARG A 132 18.68 4.39 -6.28
CA ARG A 132 18.83 3.69 -4.99
C ARG A 132 19.78 2.51 -5.09
N THR A 133 20.58 2.37 -4.04
CA THR A 133 21.27 1.13 -3.68
C THR A 133 20.35 0.11 -3.00
N ASP A 134 19.20 0.55 -2.51
CA ASP A 134 18.26 -0.26 -1.73
C ASP A 134 17.30 -1.04 -2.64
N ALA A 135 16.97 -2.26 -2.24
CA ALA A 135 16.03 -3.10 -2.95
C ALA A 135 14.58 -2.63 -2.71
N VAL A 136 13.79 -2.51 -3.78
CA VAL A 136 12.36 -2.20 -3.70
C VAL A 136 11.55 -3.45 -4.05
N ALA A 137 10.99 -4.09 -3.04
CA ALA A 137 10.07 -5.22 -3.21
C ALA A 137 8.66 -4.66 -3.41
N TRP A 138 8.04 -4.93 -4.55
CA TRP A 138 6.70 -4.41 -4.88
C TRP A 138 5.64 -5.52 -4.78
N VAL A 139 4.45 -5.20 -4.30
CA VAL A 139 3.26 -6.06 -4.38
C VAL A 139 2.03 -5.21 -4.73
N SER A 140 1.46 -5.43 -5.91
CA SER A 140 0.15 -4.91 -6.31
C SER A 140 -0.94 -5.86 -5.81
N LEU A 141 -1.76 -5.43 -4.87
CA LEU A 141 -2.82 -6.25 -4.28
C LEU A 141 -4.13 -6.12 -5.06
N ASP A 142 -4.90 -7.20 -5.09
CA ASP A 142 -6.30 -7.22 -5.51
C ASP A 142 -7.17 -8.02 -4.52
N ASN A 143 -8.46 -8.11 -4.80
CA ASN A 143 -9.44 -8.72 -3.89
C ASN A 143 -9.20 -10.23 -3.68
N GLU A 144 -8.44 -10.90 -4.56
CA GLU A 144 -8.12 -12.33 -4.42
C GLU A 144 -7.00 -12.56 -3.41
N ASP A 145 -6.20 -11.54 -3.08
CA ASP A 145 -5.05 -11.67 -2.17
C ASP A 145 -5.39 -11.47 -0.70
N THR A 146 -6.67 -11.38 -0.37
CA THR A 146 -7.10 -11.09 1.02
C THR A 146 -6.71 -12.20 2.00
N ALA A 147 -6.61 -13.45 1.54
CA ALA A 147 -6.22 -14.57 2.39
C ALA A 147 -4.75 -14.45 2.84
N PRO A 148 -4.44 -14.67 4.14
CA PRO A 148 -3.13 -14.37 4.69
C PRO A 148 -2.02 -15.23 4.06
N GLU A 149 -2.30 -16.48 3.69
CA GLU A 149 -1.36 -17.36 2.97
C GLU A 149 -0.94 -16.75 1.63
N ARG A 150 -1.91 -16.31 0.83
CA ARG A 150 -1.65 -15.72 -0.49
C ARG A 150 -0.97 -14.36 -0.38
N PHE A 151 -1.44 -13.52 0.55
CA PHE A 151 -0.83 -12.22 0.85
C PHE A 151 0.65 -12.38 1.20
N TRP A 152 0.97 -13.19 2.21
CA TRP A 152 2.34 -13.39 2.66
C TRP A 152 3.18 -14.12 1.61
N LEU A 153 2.58 -14.98 0.77
CA LEU A 153 3.29 -15.61 -0.32
C LEU A 153 3.75 -14.58 -1.37
N TYR A 154 2.92 -13.60 -1.74
CA TYR A 154 3.35 -12.49 -2.60
C TYR A 154 4.44 -11.62 -1.94
N VAL A 155 4.26 -11.26 -0.67
CA VAL A 155 5.21 -10.44 0.09
C VAL A 155 6.58 -11.11 0.21
N LEU A 156 6.62 -12.37 0.64
CA LEU A 156 7.88 -13.08 0.78
C LEU A 156 8.53 -13.34 -0.58
N THR A 157 7.75 -13.63 -1.62
CA THR A 157 8.28 -13.82 -2.97
C THR A 157 8.90 -12.53 -3.52
N SER A 158 8.26 -11.37 -3.34
CA SER A 158 8.80 -10.08 -3.81
C SER A 158 10.08 -9.69 -3.07
N ILE A 159 10.16 -9.95 -1.76
CA ILE A 159 11.38 -9.75 -0.96
C ILE A 159 12.49 -10.71 -1.41
N ASN A 160 12.15 -11.98 -1.67
CA ASN A 160 13.12 -13.03 -1.99
C ASN A 160 13.92 -12.77 -3.27
N ILE A 161 13.33 -12.05 -4.23
CA ILE A 161 13.99 -11.62 -5.49
C ILE A 161 15.30 -10.87 -5.19
N TYR A 162 15.31 -10.05 -4.13
CA TYR A 162 16.43 -9.15 -3.84
C TYR A 162 17.34 -9.64 -2.70
N GLN A 163 17.02 -10.78 -2.08
CA GLN A 163 17.69 -11.30 -0.89
C GLN A 163 18.34 -12.67 -1.12
N ALA A 164 18.84 -12.92 -2.34
CA ALA A 164 19.60 -14.12 -2.70
C ALA A 164 18.93 -15.44 -2.24
N ASN A 165 17.61 -15.55 -2.36
CA ASN A 165 16.83 -16.72 -1.96
C ASN A 165 16.73 -17.00 -0.44
N LEU A 166 17.02 -16.02 0.41
CA LEU A 166 16.96 -16.15 1.87
C LEU A 166 15.57 -16.59 2.40
N TYR A 167 14.49 -16.26 1.70
CA TYR A 167 13.11 -16.60 2.08
C TYR A 167 12.59 -17.89 1.44
N ALA A 168 13.36 -18.58 0.59
CA ALA A 168 12.92 -19.80 -0.08
C ALA A 168 12.36 -20.88 0.87
N PRO A 169 12.95 -21.13 2.07
CA PRO A 169 12.38 -22.09 3.02
C PRO A 169 11.00 -21.68 3.55
N LEU A 170 10.81 -20.38 3.85
CA LEU A 170 9.53 -19.86 4.37
C LEU A 170 8.44 -19.86 3.29
N ILE A 171 8.82 -19.57 2.04
CA ILE A 171 7.94 -19.68 0.87
C ILE A 171 7.50 -21.13 0.65
N ALA A 172 8.41 -22.10 0.81
CA ALA A 172 8.09 -23.52 0.68
C ALA A 172 7.08 -23.97 1.75
N ILE A 173 7.22 -23.49 3.00
CA ILE A 173 6.25 -23.78 4.07
C ILE A 173 4.86 -23.24 3.70
N LEU A 174 4.75 -21.98 3.25
CA LEU A 174 3.48 -21.37 2.84
C LEU A 174 2.76 -22.14 1.73
N ARG A 175 3.53 -22.75 0.81
CA ARG A 175 2.96 -23.56 -0.29
C ARG A 175 2.57 -24.96 0.15
N ALA A 176 3.30 -25.53 1.11
CA ALA A 176 3.10 -26.92 1.52
C ALA A 176 1.92 -27.09 2.49
N GLN A 177 1.68 -26.13 3.38
CA GLN A 177 0.70 -26.28 4.45
C GLN A 177 0.11 -24.96 4.93
N PRO A 178 -1.14 -24.97 5.43
CA PRO A 178 -1.74 -23.81 6.06
C PRO A 178 -0.98 -23.40 7.33
N ILE A 179 -0.97 -22.10 7.61
CA ILE A 179 -0.32 -21.55 8.81
C ILE A 179 -1.36 -21.40 9.92
N HIS A 180 -1.20 -22.19 10.98
CA HIS A 180 -2.08 -22.11 12.16
C HIS A 180 -1.65 -21.04 13.17
N ASP A 181 -0.33 -20.78 13.29
CA ASP A 181 0.22 -19.74 14.17
C ASP A 181 1.03 -18.72 13.35
N TRP A 182 0.33 -17.69 12.91
CA TRP A 182 0.90 -16.60 12.12
C TRP A 182 1.96 -15.80 12.87
N TYR A 183 1.82 -15.61 14.19
CA TYR A 183 2.78 -14.83 14.97
C TYR A 183 4.12 -15.55 15.06
N THR A 184 4.10 -16.87 15.27
CA THR A 184 5.31 -17.68 15.24
C THR A 184 5.93 -17.70 13.85
N PHE A 185 5.14 -17.85 12.78
CA PHE A 185 5.64 -17.74 11.41
C PHE A 185 6.32 -16.38 11.14
N LEU A 186 5.69 -15.28 11.55
CA LEU A 186 6.24 -13.93 11.36
C LEU A 186 7.51 -13.68 12.16
N LYS A 187 7.69 -14.29 13.34
CA LYS A 187 8.97 -14.25 14.07
C LYS A 187 10.10 -14.82 13.21
N TYR A 188 9.88 -15.91 12.47
CA TYR A 188 10.89 -16.43 11.54
C TYR A 188 11.13 -15.47 10.38
N VAL A 189 10.09 -14.87 9.81
CA VAL A 189 10.20 -13.86 8.73
C VAL A 189 11.05 -12.66 9.19
N LEU A 190 10.76 -12.11 10.37
CA LEU A 190 11.44 -10.95 10.95
C LEU A 190 12.88 -11.26 11.35
N ASN A 191 13.12 -12.42 11.97
CA ASN A 191 14.48 -12.87 12.30
C ASN A 191 15.31 -13.13 11.04
N THR A 192 14.67 -13.46 9.92
CA THR A 192 15.31 -13.61 8.62
C THR A 192 15.66 -12.24 8.03
N LEU A 193 14.81 -11.21 8.20
CA LEU A 193 15.13 -9.84 7.77
C LEU A 193 16.39 -9.30 8.46
N LEU A 194 16.61 -9.65 9.74
CA LEU A 194 17.82 -9.24 10.48
C LEU A 194 19.13 -9.78 9.88
N LYS A 195 19.07 -10.84 9.07
CA LYS A 195 20.22 -11.41 8.37
C LYS A 195 20.45 -10.77 7.00
N SER A 196 19.56 -9.87 6.58
CA SER A 196 19.66 -9.19 5.31
C SER A 196 20.85 -8.22 5.29
N GLU A 197 21.69 -8.33 4.26
CA GLU A 197 22.85 -7.45 4.07
C GLU A 197 22.46 -6.07 3.53
N ARG A 198 21.23 -5.92 3.00
CA ARG A 198 20.78 -4.69 2.34
C ARG A 198 19.40 -4.25 2.81
N PRO A 199 19.20 -2.95 3.10
CA PRO A 199 17.88 -2.35 3.31
C PRO A 199 16.89 -2.75 2.21
N ILE A 200 15.64 -2.95 2.63
CA ILE A 200 14.53 -3.28 1.72
C ILE A 200 13.42 -2.28 1.96
N THR A 201 12.92 -1.70 0.89
CA THR A 201 11.64 -1.00 0.88
C THR A 201 10.58 -1.95 0.34
N LEU A 202 9.63 -2.36 1.18
CA LEU A 202 8.46 -3.11 0.75
C LEU A 202 7.34 -2.14 0.38
N VAL A 203 6.79 -2.24 -0.83
CA VAL A 203 5.64 -1.48 -1.29
C VAL A 203 4.44 -2.42 -1.38
N LEU A 204 3.38 -2.10 -0.64
CA LEU A 204 2.06 -2.72 -0.75
C LEU A 204 1.12 -1.72 -1.43
N ASP A 205 0.91 -1.90 -2.73
CA ASP A 205 -0.03 -1.08 -3.49
C ASP A 205 -1.44 -1.69 -3.45
N ASN A 206 -2.45 -0.83 -3.46
CA ASN A 206 -3.87 -1.19 -3.36
C ASN A 206 -4.26 -1.99 -2.10
N TYR A 207 -3.71 -1.62 -0.93
CA TYR A 207 -3.99 -2.33 0.33
C TYR A 207 -5.47 -2.34 0.76
N HIS A 208 -6.28 -1.41 0.27
CA HIS A 208 -7.73 -1.40 0.45
C HIS A 208 -8.45 -2.67 -0.09
N CYS A 209 -7.82 -3.45 -0.96
CA CYS A 209 -8.36 -4.74 -1.42
C CYS A 209 -8.33 -5.83 -0.35
N ILE A 210 -7.52 -5.65 0.70
CA ILE A 210 -7.45 -6.59 1.82
C ILE A 210 -8.63 -6.32 2.77
N ASN A 211 -9.43 -7.36 3.00
CA ASN A 211 -10.62 -7.32 3.87
C ASN A 211 -10.59 -8.38 4.98
N ASN A 212 -9.54 -9.19 5.04
CA ASN A 212 -9.37 -10.23 6.05
C ASN A 212 -8.70 -9.67 7.31
N SER A 213 -9.35 -9.85 8.46
CA SER A 213 -8.83 -9.35 9.75
C SER A 213 -7.49 -9.96 10.14
N VAL A 214 -7.27 -11.26 9.89
CA VAL A 214 -6.00 -11.94 10.18
C VAL A 214 -4.87 -11.35 9.33
N THR A 215 -5.11 -11.05 8.06
CA THR A 215 -4.13 -10.37 7.20
C THR A 215 -3.79 -8.96 7.72
N HIS A 216 -4.78 -8.21 8.21
CA HIS A 216 -4.52 -6.92 8.85
C HIS A 216 -3.70 -7.04 10.14
N ASP A 217 -4.05 -7.98 11.01
CA ASP A 217 -3.36 -8.22 12.28
C ASP A 217 -1.90 -8.65 12.06
N THR A 218 -1.67 -9.51 11.07
CA THR A 218 -0.32 -9.95 10.71
C THR A 218 0.54 -8.83 10.12
N VAL A 219 -0.04 -7.95 9.29
CA VAL A 219 0.66 -6.75 8.79
C VAL A 219 0.98 -5.78 9.93
N ALA A 220 0.05 -5.56 10.86
CA ALA A 220 0.28 -4.71 12.02
C ALA A 220 1.41 -5.26 12.91
N TYR A 221 1.40 -6.56 13.19
CA TYR A 221 2.46 -7.23 13.94
C TYR A 221 3.82 -7.14 13.24
N PHE A 222 3.86 -7.37 11.93
CA PHE A 222 5.08 -7.24 11.13
C PHE A 222 5.64 -5.82 11.19
N LEU A 223 4.79 -4.80 11.04
CA LEU A 223 5.19 -3.40 11.09
C LEU A 223 5.71 -2.98 12.48
N GLU A 224 5.09 -3.45 13.56
CA GLU A 224 5.51 -3.16 14.93
C GLU A 224 6.95 -3.64 15.20
N HIS A 225 7.34 -4.75 14.58
CA HIS A 225 8.64 -5.40 14.77
C HIS A 225 9.60 -5.22 13.59
N LEU A 226 9.22 -4.42 12.59
CA LEU A 226 10.05 -4.18 11.40
C LEU A 226 11.37 -3.52 11.82
N PRO A 227 12.54 -4.12 11.50
CA PRO A 227 13.83 -3.53 11.83
C PRO A 227 14.01 -2.15 11.16
N LEU A 228 14.68 -1.22 11.84
CA LEU A 228 14.78 0.19 11.43
C LEU A 228 15.46 0.42 10.06
N GLN A 229 16.24 -0.55 9.59
CA GLN A 229 16.87 -0.50 8.27
C GLN A 229 15.91 -0.82 7.12
N HIS A 230 14.73 -1.38 7.41
CA HIS A 230 13.72 -1.69 6.41
C HIS A 230 12.58 -0.68 6.49
N HIS A 231 11.94 -0.46 5.35
CA HIS A 231 10.87 0.52 5.21
C HIS A 231 9.64 -0.14 4.58
N LEU A 232 8.45 0.22 5.07
CA LEU A 232 7.18 -0.19 4.49
C LEU A 232 6.47 1.02 3.88
N ILE A 233 6.06 0.93 2.62
CA ILE A 233 5.17 1.87 1.95
C ILE A 233 3.84 1.17 1.71
N ILE A 234 2.75 1.78 2.16
CA ILE A 234 1.39 1.31 1.90
C ILE A 234 0.64 2.35 1.09
N SER A 235 0.09 1.97 -0.06
CA SER A 235 -0.86 2.77 -0.84
C SER A 235 -2.27 2.19 -0.68
N THR A 236 -3.22 3.03 -0.29
CA THR A 236 -4.59 2.61 0.03
C THR A 236 -5.62 3.69 -0.28
N ARG A 237 -6.89 3.28 -0.51
CA ARG A 237 -8.03 4.19 -0.66
C ARG A 237 -8.56 4.68 0.69
N ASN A 238 -8.54 3.81 1.70
CA ASN A 238 -9.04 4.06 3.05
C ASN A 238 -7.96 3.75 4.08
N ASP A 239 -8.00 4.40 5.24
CA ASP A 239 -7.07 4.07 6.32
C ASP A 239 -7.22 2.59 6.72
N PRO A 240 -6.09 1.89 6.97
CA PRO A 240 -6.15 0.50 7.38
C PRO A 240 -6.80 0.36 8.76
N PRO A 241 -7.40 -0.80 9.08
CA PRO A 241 -8.19 -0.99 10.31
C PRO A 241 -7.35 -1.15 11.59
N TRP A 242 -6.03 -1.02 11.52
CA TRP A 242 -5.12 -1.07 12.67
C TRP A 242 -4.67 0.32 13.13
N SER A 243 -4.22 0.42 14.39
CA SER A 243 -3.99 1.70 15.06
C SER A 243 -2.80 2.48 14.50
N LEU A 244 -3.08 3.56 13.76
CA LEU A 244 -2.07 4.54 13.31
C LEU A 244 -1.59 5.44 14.46
N SER A 245 -2.40 5.64 15.50
CA SER A 245 -2.12 6.56 16.61
C SER A 245 -0.84 6.22 17.35
N ARG A 246 -0.53 4.92 17.53
CA ARG A 246 0.69 4.48 18.19
C ARG A 246 1.94 4.82 17.36
N LEU A 247 1.89 4.62 16.06
CA LEU A 247 2.99 4.95 15.15
C LEU A 247 3.20 6.47 15.06
N ARG A 248 2.11 7.25 15.08
CA ARG A 248 2.16 8.72 15.16
C ARG A 248 2.87 9.18 16.44
N ALA A 249 2.47 8.64 17.60
CA ALA A 249 3.08 8.99 18.89
C ALA A 249 4.58 8.66 18.95
N GLN A 250 5.01 7.58 18.27
CA GLN A 250 6.42 7.20 18.17
C GLN A 250 7.20 7.98 17.10
N GLY A 251 6.53 8.83 16.32
CA GLY A 251 7.12 9.47 15.15
C GLY A 251 7.63 8.47 14.11
N ALA A 252 7.05 7.28 14.04
CA ALA A 252 7.49 6.15 13.20
C ALA A 252 6.73 6.05 11.86
N ILE A 253 5.82 6.99 11.59
CA ILE A 253 5.00 7.05 10.38
C ILE A 253 5.17 8.38 9.65
N ARG A 254 5.11 8.33 8.31
CA ARG A 254 4.89 9.46 7.41
C ARG A 254 3.57 9.25 6.70
N GLU A 255 2.69 10.26 6.69
CA GLU A 255 1.39 10.18 6.02
C GLU A 255 1.33 11.15 4.85
N LEU A 256 0.90 10.64 3.69
CA LEU A 256 0.58 11.43 2.50
C LEU A 256 -0.92 11.27 2.24
N ARG A 257 -1.65 12.38 2.37
CA ARG A 257 -3.11 12.44 2.21
C ARG A 257 -3.50 12.97 0.83
N GLY A 258 -4.76 12.75 0.43
CA GLY A 258 -5.27 13.13 -0.90
C GLY A 258 -4.95 14.57 -1.32
N HIS A 259 -5.17 15.55 -0.45
CA HIS A 259 -4.87 16.97 -0.74
C HIS A 259 -3.38 17.22 -1.08
N GLN A 260 -2.46 16.43 -0.52
CA GLN A 260 -1.04 16.53 -0.82
C GLN A 260 -0.70 15.85 -2.14
N LEU A 261 -1.48 14.86 -2.59
CA LEU A 261 -1.28 14.19 -3.89
C LEU A 261 -1.90 14.96 -5.05
N ASN A 262 -2.86 15.83 -4.79
CA ASN A 262 -3.40 16.70 -5.82
C ASN A 262 -2.31 17.59 -6.44
N GLY A 263 -2.48 17.87 -7.73
CA GLY A 263 -1.59 18.71 -8.52
C GLY A 263 -1.62 20.16 -8.06
N THR A 264 -0.43 20.74 -7.89
CA THR A 264 -0.26 22.20 -7.89
C THR A 264 -0.49 22.77 -9.29
N GLU A 265 -0.68 24.08 -9.41
CA GLU A 265 -0.88 24.73 -10.71
C GLU A 265 0.30 24.46 -11.66
N GLU A 266 1.53 24.48 -11.15
CA GLU A 266 2.74 24.17 -11.91
C GLU A 266 2.78 22.69 -12.36
N GLU A 267 2.37 21.77 -11.50
CA GLU A 267 2.26 20.35 -11.85
C GLU A 267 1.16 20.11 -12.90
N VAL A 268 0.05 20.84 -12.84
CA VAL A 268 -1.02 20.78 -13.84
C VAL A 268 -0.55 21.37 -15.18
N GLU A 269 0.13 22.51 -15.18
CA GLU A 269 0.75 23.09 -16.38
C GLU A 269 1.75 22.11 -17.04
N ALA A 270 2.59 21.46 -16.23
CA ALA A 270 3.50 20.42 -16.69
C ALA A 270 2.76 19.21 -17.29
N PHE A 271 1.61 18.83 -16.72
CA PHE A 271 0.79 17.73 -17.23
C PHE A 271 0.21 18.04 -18.61
N PHE A 272 -0.37 19.23 -18.79
CA PHE A 272 -0.87 19.65 -20.09
C PHE A 272 0.24 19.69 -21.14
N SER A 273 1.39 20.26 -20.81
CA SER A 273 2.49 20.42 -21.76
C SER A 273 3.23 19.12 -22.09
N GLN A 274 3.49 18.26 -21.11
CA GLN A 274 4.34 17.07 -21.28
C GLN A 274 3.55 15.79 -21.58
N VAL A 275 2.33 15.67 -21.06
CA VAL A 275 1.50 14.46 -21.20
C VAL A 275 0.43 14.66 -22.27
N LEU A 276 -0.35 15.74 -22.17
CA LEU A 276 -1.42 16.02 -23.14
C LEU A 276 -0.92 16.74 -24.39
N GLN A 277 0.32 17.23 -24.38
CA GLN A 277 0.97 17.95 -25.49
C GLN A 277 0.16 19.17 -25.97
N VAL A 278 -0.51 19.86 -25.04
CA VAL A 278 -1.29 21.08 -25.31
C VAL A 278 -0.88 22.19 -24.37
N GLN A 279 -0.88 23.42 -24.90
CA GLN A 279 -0.59 24.62 -24.13
C GLN A 279 -1.87 25.43 -23.95
N HIS A 280 -2.17 25.76 -22.70
CA HIS A 280 -3.23 26.70 -22.36
C HIS A 280 -2.63 27.93 -21.66
N PRO A 281 -3.28 29.10 -21.77
CA PRO A 281 -2.96 30.25 -20.93
C PRO A 281 -2.99 29.89 -19.44
N ARG A 282 -2.12 30.51 -18.65
CA ARG A 282 -2.07 30.29 -17.19
C ARG A 282 -3.41 30.55 -16.49
N THR A 283 -4.20 31.50 -16.97
CA THR A 283 -5.54 31.77 -16.44
C THR A 283 -6.49 30.58 -16.60
N ILE A 284 -6.36 29.82 -17.70
CA ILE A 284 -7.14 28.59 -17.94
C ILE A 284 -6.62 27.46 -17.05
N ILE A 285 -5.29 27.32 -16.93
CA ILE A 285 -4.68 26.32 -16.03
C ILE A 285 -5.10 26.56 -14.58
N ALA A 286 -5.08 27.80 -14.11
CA ALA A 286 -5.53 28.19 -12.78
C ALA A 286 -7.01 27.82 -12.55
N GLU A 287 -7.90 28.14 -13.49
CA GLU A 287 -9.34 27.79 -13.38
C GLU A 287 -9.55 26.27 -13.36
N ILE A 288 -8.88 25.52 -14.24
CA ILE A 288 -8.95 24.04 -14.26
C ILE A 288 -8.45 23.48 -12.94
N THR A 289 -7.30 23.97 -12.44
CA THR A 289 -6.71 23.52 -11.19
C THR A 289 -7.63 23.80 -10.02
N GLN A 290 -8.24 25.00 -9.96
CA GLN A 290 -9.18 25.36 -8.91
C GLN A 290 -10.42 24.48 -8.91
N ARG A 291 -11.03 24.25 -10.08
CA ARG A 291 -12.26 23.45 -10.23
C ARG A 291 -12.06 21.97 -9.98
N THR A 292 -10.93 21.44 -10.43
CA THR A 292 -10.55 20.03 -10.22
C THR A 292 -9.89 19.79 -8.87
N GLU A 293 -9.57 20.87 -8.13
CA GLU A 293 -8.69 20.85 -6.96
C GLU A 293 -7.35 20.14 -7.24
N GLY A 294 -6.86 20.19 -8.50
CA GLY A 294 -5.64 19.50 -8.95
C GLY A 294 -5.79 17.99 -9.13
N TRP A 295 -7.00 17.45 -9.24
CA TRP A 295 -7.23 16.01 -9.36
C TRP A 295 -6.92 15.50 -10.78
N PHE A 296 -5.73 14.90 -10.97
CA PHE A 296 -5.26 14.45 -12.28
C PHE A 296 -6.17 13.44 -12.98
N ALA A 297 -6.89 12.57 -12.26
CA ALA A 297 -7.82 11.65 -12.90
C ALA A 297 -8.99 12.40 -13.57
N ALA A 298 -9.55 13.43 -12.94
CA ALA A 298 -10.55 14.28 -13.58
C ALA A 298 -9.99 14.98 -14.82
N ILE A 299 -8.77 15.53 -14.73
CA ILE A 299 -8.12 16.22 -15.86
C ILE A 299 -7.91 15.23 -17.02
N GLN A 300 -7.43 14.02 -16.74
CA GLN A 300 -7.22 12.96 -17.74
C GLN A 300 -8.54 12.52 -18.39
N LEU A 301 -9.60 12.31 -17.60
CA LEU A 301 -10.91 11.88 -18.10
C LEU A 301 -11.58 12.94 -19.00
N LEU A 302 -11.26 14.22 -18.78
CA LEU A 302 -11.74 15.32 -19.60
C LEU A 302 -10.73 15.78 -20.66
N ALA A 303 -9.55 15.18 -20.74
CA ALA A 303 -8.50 15.61 -21.66
C ALA A 303 -9.01 15.81 -23.11
N PRO A 304 -9.85 14.92 -23.69
CA PRO A 304 -10.39 15.13 -25.02
C PRO A 304 -11.18 16.43 -25.17
N SER A 305 -11.99 16.78 -24.18
CA SER A 305 -12.81 18.00 -24.18
C SER A 305 -12.01 19.24 -23.82
N LEU A 306 -10.92 19.09 -23.06
CA LEU A 306 -10.04 20.19 -22.67
C LEU A 306 -9.21 20.70 -23.85
N TYR A 307 -8.92 19.88 -24.85
CA TYR A 307 -8.21 20.32 -26.07
C TYR A 307 -8.90 21.46 -26.83
N GLU A 308 -10.23 21.52 -26.78
CA GLU A 308 -11.01 22.54 -27.50
C GLU A 308 -11.33 23.78 -26.64
N VAL A 309 -10.88 23.80 -25.39
CA VAL A 309 -11.16 24.90 -24.47
C VAL A 309 -10.29 26.11 -24.81
N THR A 310 -10.96 27.19 -25.21
CA THR A 310 -10.34 28.48 -25.51
C THR A 310 -10.68 29.57 -24.50
N ASN A 311 -11.77 29.42 -23.72
CA ASN A 311 -12.30 30.43 -22.81
C ASN A 311 -12.82 29.84 -21.48
N SER A 312 -12.82 30.64 -20.41
CA SER A 312 -13.26 30.24 -19.07
C SER A 312 -14.73 29.78 -18.99
N THR A 313 -15.62 30.32 -19.81
CA THR A 313 -17.04 29.91 -19.85
C THR A 313 -17.22 28.46 -20.32
N ASN A 314 -16.36 27.98 -21.23
CA ASN A 314 -16.38 26.58 -21.65
C ASN A 314 -15.92 25.66 -20.51
N ILE A 315 -14.99 26.12 -19.67
CA ILE A 315 -14.51 25.39 -18.49
C ILE A 315 -15.62 25.22 -17.46
N LEU A 316 -16.41 26.27 -17.21
CA LEU A 316 -17.51 26.21 -16.24
C LEU A 316 -18.53 25.13 -16.58
N ASN A 317 -18.91 25.03 -17.86
CA ASN A 317 -19.84 24.00 -18.33
C ASN A 317 -19.19 22.60 -18.35
N LEU A 318 -17.88 22.53 -18.61
CA LEU A 318 -17.15 21.26 -18.66
C LEU A 318 -16.81 20.71 -17.27
N LEU A 319 -16.65 21.57 -16.26
CA LEU A 319 -16.23 21.20 -14.89
C LEU A 319 -17.36 21.39 -13.88
N ASP A 320 -18.61 21.25 -14.31
CA ASP A 320 -19.79 21.28 -13.44
C ASP A 320 -20.09 19.91 -12.77
N GLY A 321 -19.21 18.92 -12.98
CA GLY A 321 -19.31 17.56 -12.41
C GLY A 321 -20.42 16.69 -13.02
N SER A 322 -21.13 17.20 -14.05
CA SER A 322 -22.20 16.47 -14.74
C SER A 322 -21.74 15.84 -16.05
N GLN A 323 -20.55 16.19 -16.52
CA GLN A 323 -19.94 15.59 -17.71
C GLN A 323 -19.79 14.08 -17.53
N ARG A 324 -20.29 13.32 -18.51
CA ARG A 324 -20.41 11.86 -18.43
C ARG A 324 -19.11 11.16 -17.99
N PRO A 325 -17.93 11.44 -18.56
CA PRO A 325 -16.71 10.69 -18.20
C PRO A 325 -16.33 10.82 -16.72
N ILE A 326 -16.40 12.03 -16.16
CA ILE A 326 -16.10 12.26 -14.73
C ILE A 326 -17.23 11.72 -13.86
N PHE A 327 -18.48 11.98 -14.25
CA PHE A 327 -19.65 11.56 -13.50
C PHE A 327 -19.66 10.03 -13.34
N ASP A 328 -19.51 9.29 -14.43
CA ASP A 328 -19.52 7.82 -14.43
C ASP A 328 -18.38 7.28 -13.56
N TYR A 329 -17.17 7.84 -13.70
CA TYR A 329 -16.04 7.46 -12.83
C TYR A 329 -16.33 7.70 -11.35
N ILE A 330 -16.81 8.89 -10.96
CA ILE A 330 -17.11 9.20 -9.56
C ILE A 330 -18.18 8.24 -9.02
N ILE A 331 -19.22 7.99 -9.80
CA ILE A 331 -20.33 7.14 -9.36
C ILE A 331 -19.90 5.68 -9.25
N GLU A 332 -19.16 5.15 -10.21
CA GLU A 332 -18.78 3.73 -10.25
C GLU A 332 -17.58 3.40 -9.33
N GLU A 333 -16.52 4.22 -9.37
CA GLU A 333 -15.26 3.94 -8.65
C GLU A 333 -15.22 4.46 -7.22
N ILE A 334 -16.03 5.47 -6.88
CA ILE A 334 -16.00 6.11 -5.56
C ILE A 334 -17.32 5.88 -4.81
N PHE A 335 -18.44 6.32 -5.36
CA PHE A 335 -19.74 6.28 -4.68
C PHE A 335 -20.30 4.86 -4.53
N SER A 336 -20.33 4.08 -5.60
CA SER A 336 -20.91 2.73 -5.61
C SER A 336 -20.14 1.72 -4.76
N GLN A 337 -18.87 2.01 -4.48
CA GLN A 337 -18.03 1.20 -3.58
C GLN A 337 -18.38 1.38 -2.10
N GLN A 338 -19.20 2.38 -1.75
CA GLN A 338 -19.58 2.65 -0.37
C GLN A 338 -20.74 1.76 0.07
N SER A 339 -20.83 1.51 1.39
CA SER A 339 -21.99 0.80 1.95
C SER A 339 -23.30 1.57 1.68
N PRO A 340 -24.46 0.88 1.62
CA PRO A 340 -25.75 1.54 1.36
C PRO A 340 -26.07 2.70 2.30
N ALA A 341 -25.73 2.56 3.59
CA ALA A 341 -25.92 3.62 4.58
C ALA A 341 -25.05 4.86 4.31
N MET A 342 -23.84 4.66 3.79
CA MET A 342 -22.93 5.75 3.42
C MET A 342 -23.38 6.43 2.12
N GLN A 343 -23.85 5.65 1.15
CA GLN A 343 -24.42 6.18 -0.09
C GLN A 343 -25.62 7.10 0.20
N GLU A 344 -26.54 6.67 1.09
CA GLU A 344 -27.67 7.48 1.55
C GLU A 344 -27.20 8.79 2.19
N PHE A 345 -26.22 8.71 3.11
CA PHE A 345 -25.66 9.88 3.79
C PHE A 345 -25.07 10.89 2.79
N LEU A 346 -24.23 10.40 1.87
CA LEU A 346 -23.56 11.21 0.86
C LEU A 346 -24.57 11.96 -0.02
N LEU A 347 -25.62 11.28 -0.49
CA LEU A 347 -26.66 11.89 -1.31
C LEU A 347 -27.46 12.94 -0.54
N GLN A 348 -27.94 12.62 0.66
CA GLN A 348 -28.73 13.53 1.48
C GLN A 348 -27.99 14.82 1.82
N THR A 349 -26.69 14.72 2.11
CA THR A 349 -25.86 15.86 2.53
C THR A 349 -25.13 16.55 1.38
N SER A 350 -25.20 16.03 0.15
CA SER A 350 -24.55 16.61 -1.04
C SER A 350 -24.97 18.04 -1.37
N ILE A 351 -26.14 18.46 -0.89
CA ILE A 351 -26.67 19.82 -1.05
C ILE A 351 -25.95 20.85 -0.17
N LEU A 352 -25.24 20.41 0.87
CA LEU A 352 -24.51 21.27 1.78
C LEU A 352 -23.14 21.64 1.20
N GLU A 353 -22.75 22.90 1.29
CA GLU A 353 -21.38 23.33 0.93
C GLU A 353 -20.38 23.02 2.05
N ARG A 354 -20.82 23.16 3.30
CA ARG A 354 -20.07 22.82 4.51
C ARG A 354 -20.91 21.89 5.38
N LEU A 355 -20.26 20.87 5.91
CA LEU A 355 -20.86 19.85 6.75
C LEU A 355 -20.37 20.03 8.18
N ASP A 356 -21.31 19.95 9.11
CA ASP A 356 -21.07 19.70 10.53
C ASP A 356 -22.13 18.70 11.01
N THR A 357 -21.94 18.15 12.20
CA THR A 357 -22.85 17.12 12.73
C THR A 357 -24.29 17.61 12.84
N ALA A 358 -24.53 18.82 13.34
CA ALA A 358 -25.87 19.36 13.56
C ALA A 358 -26.60 19.63 12.24
N ARG A 359 -25.91 20.18 11.24
CA ARG A 359 -26.47 20.42 9.89
C ARG A 359 -26.79 19.12 9.18
N CYS A 360 -25.90 18.14 9.25
CA CYS A 360 -26.15 16.82 8.67
C CYS A 360 -27.34 16.12 9.33
N ASP A 361 -27.44 16.19 10.66
CA ASP A 361 -28.56 15.63 11.42
C ASP A 361 -29.89 16.31 11.05
N ALA A 362 -29.90 17.64 10.91
CA ALA A 362 -31.08 18.40 10.50
C ALA A 362 -31.57 18.01 9.10
N VAL A 363 -30.68 17.94 8.11
CA VAL A 363 -31.05 17.56 6.73
C VAL A 363 -31.60 16.14 6.67
N ARG A 364 -30.91 15.21 7.34
CA ARG A 364 -31.23 13.77 7.32
C ARG A 364 -32.38 13.40 8.24
N ASN A 365 -32.73 14.26 9.18
CA ASN A 365 -33.64 13.97 10.29
C ASN A 365 -33.22 12.68 11.05
N LYS A 366 -31.91 12.59 11.35
CA LYS A 366 -31.24 11.48 12.07
C LYS A 366 -30.25 12.09 13.07
N THR A 367 -29.67 11.30 13.97
CA THR A 367 -28.73 11.77 15.02
C THR A 367 -27.39 11.02 15.00
N ASP A 368 -27.07 10.36 13.90
CA ASP A 368 -25.88 9.52 13.73
C ASP A 368 -24.80 10.17 12.83
N SER A 369 -24.94 11.46 12.49
CA SER A 369 -24.08 12.10 11.50
C SER A 369 -22.61 12.19 11.91
N GLN A 370 -22.29 12.39 13.20
CA GLN A 370 -20.88 12.38 13.64
C GLN A 370 -20.20 11.05 13.30
N LYS A 371 -20.86 9.92 13.57
CA LYS A 371 -20.31 8.58 13.25
C LYS A 371 -20.13 8.37 11.75
N MET A 372 -20.98 8.97 10.93
CA MET A 372 -20.86 8.92 9.47
C MET A 372 -19.71 9.81 8.98
N LEU A 373 -19.57 11.03 9.52
CA LEU A 373 -18.46 11.94 9.22
C LEU A 373 -17.11 11.29 9.59
N ASP A 374 -16.99 10.69 10.77
CA ASP A 374 -15.77 9.96 11.19
C ASP A 374 -15.40 8.83 10.20
N ARG A 375 -16.40 8.13 9.65
CA ARG A 375 -16.18 7.07 8.65
C ARG A 375 -15.79 7.64 7.29
N LEU A 376 -16.42 8.74 6.86
CA LEU A 376 -16.08 9.42 5.61
C LEU A 376 -14.66 9.99 5.64
N GLU A 377 -14.21 10.51 6.80
CA GLU A 377 -12.83 10.98 6.99
C GLU A 377 -11.83 9.83 6.78
N ARG A 378 -12.07 8.67 7.42
CA ARG A 378 -11.24 7.46 7.23
C ARG A 378 -11.28 6.91 5.81
N ALA A 379 -12.38 7.13 5.09
CA ALA A 379 -12.52 6.76 3.69
C ALA A 379 -11.95 7.81 2.71
N ASN A 380 -11.37 8.90 3.23
CA ASN A 380 -10.87 10.05 2.46
C ASN A 380 -11.93 10.69 1.54
N LEU A 381 -13.22 10.65 1.91
CA LEU A 381 -14.33 11.20 1.12
C LEU A 381 -14.70 12.64 1.50
N ILE A 382 -14.14 13.15 2.59
CA ILE A 382 -14.33 14.53 3.07
C ILE A 382 -12.99 15.18 3.41
N ILE A 383 -12.99 16.51 3.41
CA ILE A 383 -11.86 17.35 3.79
C ILE A 383 -12.22 18.09 5.07
N VAL A 384 -11.34 18.00 6.06
CA VAL A 384 -11.44 18.75 7.32
C VAL A 384 -11.03 20.21 7.07
N LEU A 385 -11.86 21.16 7.51
CA LEU A 385 -11.68 22.60 7.29
C LEU A 385 -11.07 23.33 8.48
N ASP A 386 -11.11 22.74 9.67
CA ASP A 386 -10.68 23.36 10.92
C ASP A 386 -9.86 22.41 11.80
N GLN A 387 -9.07 22.99 12.72
CA GLN A 387 -8.25 22.18 13.63
C GLN A 387 -9.07 21.40 14.66
N GLN A 388 -10.31 21.84 14.92
CA GLN A 388 -11.23 21.24 15.89
C GLN A 388 -12.05 20.08 15.29
N GLN A 389 -11.85 19.78 14.00
CA GLN A 389 -12.58 18.75 13.25
C GLN A 389 -14.10 18.88 13.40
N GLN A 390 -14.62 20.11 13.33
CA GLN A 390 -16.07 20.38 13.38
C GLN A 390 -16.64 20.62 12.00
N TRP A 391 -15.82 21.17 11.10
CA TRP A 391 -16.26 21.57 9.77
C TRP A 391 -15.59 20.72 8.71
N TYR A 392 -16.42 20.20 7.82
CA TYR A 392 -15.99 19.35 6.72
C TYR A 392 -16.55 19.87 5.40
N ARG A 393 -15.94 19.47 4.30
CA ARG A 393 -16.53 19.60 2.96
C ARG A 393 -16.25 18.38 2.10
N TYR A 394 -17.11 18.16 1.12
CA TYR A 394 -16.78 17.30 -0.01
C TYR A 394 -15.76 17.98 -0.93
N GLN A 395 -15.06 17.18 -1.74
CA GLN A 395 -14.36 17.69 -2.91
C GLN A 395 -15.37 18.23 -3.92
N HIS A 396 -15.02 19.29 -4.66
CA HIS A 396 -15.96 20.07 -5.49
C HIS A 396 -16.64 19.20 -6.56
N LEU A 397 -15.85 18.48 -7.36
CA LEU A 397 -16.37 17.58 -8.40
C LEU A 397 -17.19 16.42 -7.81
N PHE A 398 -16.78 15.90 -6.65
CA PHE A 398 -17.51 14.84 -5.95
C PHE A 398 -18.89 15.32 -5.51
N ALA A 399 -18.97 16.49 -4.87
CA ALA A 399 -20.23 17.09 -4.45
C ALA A 399 -21.17 17.35 -5.64
N GLN A 400 -20.63 17.86 -6.75
CA GLN A 400 -21.39 18.12 -7.97
C GLN A 400 -21.95 16.84 -8.59
N ALA A 401 -21.14 15.79 -8.72
CA ALA A 401 -21.58 14.50 -9.23
C ALA A 401 -22.67 13.88 -8.33
N LEU A 402 -22.52 13.96 -7.00
CA LEU A 402 -23.55 13.51 -6.05
C LEU A 402 -24.86 14.28 -6.21
N ARG A 403 -24.82 15.62 -6.37
CA ARG A 403 -26.04 16.42 -6.61
C ARG A 403 -26.69 16.08 -7.94
N ALA A 404 -25.89 15.86 -8.99
CA ALA A 404 -26.39 15.44 -10.29
C ALA A 404 -27.04 14.05 -10.21
N TYR A 405 -26.45 13.12 -9.47
CA TYR A 405 -27.00 11.79 -9.22
C TYR A 405 -28.29 11.85 -8.39
N LEU A 406 -28.32 12.67 -7.34
CA LEU A 406 -29.53 12.92 -6.53
C LEU A 406 -30.69 13.43 -7.39
N ARG A 407 -30.45 14.40 -8.29
CA ARG A 407 -31.47 14.93 -9.22
C ARG A 407 -31.98 13.89 -10.22
N ARG A 408 -31.17 12.90 -10.58
CA ARG A 408 -31.56 11.82 -11.52
C ARG A 408 -32.35 10.70 -10.84
N THR A 409 -32.14 10.48 -9.55
CA THR A 409 -32.65 9.30 -8.83
C THR A 409 -33.74 9.60 -7.81
N SER A 410 -33.88 10.85 -7.39
CA SER A 410 -34.87 11.30 -6.40
C SER A 410 -35.91 12.23 -7.04
N ASP A 411 -37.10 12.23 -6.47
CA ASP A 411 -38.17 13.15 -6.82
C ASP A 411 -37.90 14.57 -6.31
N GLU A 412 -38.50 15.57 -6.96
CA GLU A 412 -38.27 16.98 -6.65
C GLU A 412 -38.73 17.35 -5.23
N GLN A 413 -39.78 16.71 -4.69
CA GLN A 413 -40.30 17.00 -3.35
C GLN A 413 -39.30 16.56 -2.26
N THR A 414 -38.67 15.40 -2.42
CA THR A 414 -37.59 14.93 -1.53
C THR A 414 -36.42 15.92 -1.52
N ILE A 415 -35.98 16.38 -2.70
CA ILE A 415 -34.88 17.35 -2.82
C ILE A 415 -35.23 18.67 -2.14
N GLN A 416 -36.43 19.21 -2.38
CA GLN A 416 -36.90 20.45 -1.73
C GLN A 416 -36.97 20.29 -0.21
N THR A 417 -37.32 19.10 0.30
CA THR A 417 -37.36 18.83 1.74
C THR A 417 -35.97 18.92 2.36
N PHE A 418 -34.93 18.42 1.68
CA PHE A 418 -33.55 18.58 2.15
C PHE A 418 -33.13 20.05 2.20
N TYR A 419 -33.41 20.84 1.16
CA TYR A 419 -33.10 22.28 1.17
C TYR A 419 -33.84 23.05 2.27
N LYS A 420 -35.13 22.74 2.50
CA LYS A 420 -35.90 23.36 3.60
C LYS A 420 -35.26 23.07 4.96
N ARG A 421 -34.82 21.84 5.20
CA ARG A 421 -34.17 21.45 6.45
C ARG A 421 -32.78 22.07 6.61
N ALA A 422 -32.03 22.21 5.52
CA ALA A 422 -30.73 22.85 5.52
C ALA A 422 -30.82 24.34 5.90
N ASN A 423 -31.81 25.06 5.38
CA ASN A 423 -31.96 26.49 5.67
C ASN A 423 -32.35 26.78 7.13
N ILE A 424 -33.03 25.84 7.80
CA ILE A 424 -33.41 26.00 9.22
C ILE A 424 -32.18 25.96 10.13
N SER A 425 -31.17 25.15 9.78
CA SER A 425 -29.94 25.02 10.55
C SER A 425 -28.89 26.11 10.27
N GLU A 426 -29.08 26.98 9.27
CA GLU A 426 -28.22 28.16 9.08
C GLU A 426 -28.60 29.34 9.96
N CYS A 427 -29.85 29.40 10.43
CA CYS A 427 -30.36 30.45 11.31
C CYS A 427 -30.25 30.14 12.81
N SER A 428 -29.73 28.96 13.15
CA SER A 428 -29.51 28.48 14.53
C SER A 428 -28.03 28.50 14.85
#